data_AF-A0A933V7G7-F1
#
_entry.id   AF-A0A933V7G7-F1
#
_cell.length_a   1.000
_cell.length_b   1.000
_cell.length_c   1.000
_cell.angle_alpha   90.00
_cell.angle_beta   90.00
_cell.angle_gamma   90.00
#
_symmetry.space_group_name_H-M   'P 1'
#
loop_
_entity.id
_entity.type
_entity.pdbx_description
1 polymer ?
#
loop_
_entity_poly.entity_id
_entity_poly.type
_entity_poly.pdbx_seq_one_letter_code
_entity_poly.pdbx_strand_id
1 'polypeptide(L)'
;MHPILREYESSIDAICGTMVRACFSLPAQRSGLRKLAAEARVPLDAPLRSSSFGRDVVDDIHTATIQDQLASLEDGGTDETLIGNICVSFIYSLWEDNYRPALAKQRGVEKNAIRSELFGELATYRHAILHNSAVGTSKTEKLKLLPSVRKGAALKVDRHVFELIVKLVKNELHTISHF
;
A
#
# COMPACT_ATOMS: atom_id res chain seq x y z
N MET A 1 -19.17 7.73 17.96
CA MET A 1 -18.67 7.95 16.59
C MET A 1 -19.82 7.97 15.59
N HIS A 2 -19.81 8.99 14.72
CA HIS A 2 -20.79 9.25 13.65
C HIS A 2 -20.96 8.07 12.67
N PRO A 3 -22.17 7.76 12.14
CA PRO A 3 -22.40 6.58 11.30
C PRO A 3 -21.51 6.49 10.05
N ILE A 4 -21.35 7.58 9.30
CA ILE A 4 -20.47 7.64 8.11
C ILE A 4 -19.01 7.29 8.46
N LEU A 5 -18.54 7.77 9.62
CA LEU A 5 -17.16 7.50 10.06
C LEU A 5 -17.00 6.05 10.55
N ARG A 6 -18.06 5.47 11.13
CA ARG A 6 -18.09 4.05 11.50
C ARG A 6 -18.05 3.13 10.28
N GLU A 7 -18.78 3.48 9.23
CA GLU A 7 -18.74 2.76 7.96
C GLU A 7 -17.34 2.85 7.34
N TYR A 8 -16.73 4.05 7.32
CA TYR A 8 -15.37 4.21 6.83
C TYR A 8 -14.35 3.40 7.64
N GLU A 9 -14.45 3.40 8.98
CA GLU A 9 -13.61 2.55 9.83
C GLU A 9 -13.78 1.06 9.49
N SER A 10 -15.02 0.63 9.23
CA SER A 10 -15.29 -0.76 8.82
C SER A 10 -14.65 -1.10 7.47
N SER A 11 -14.64 -0.16 6.53
CA SER A 11 -13.91 -0.32 5.26
C SER A 11 -12.40 -0.40 5.45
N ILE A 12 -11.83 0.41 6.36
CA ILE A 12 -10.42 0.31 6.74
C ILE A 12 -10.12 -1.06 7.31
N ASP A 13 -10.97 -1.59 8.21
CA ASP A 13 -10.80 -2.93 8.78
C ASP A 13 -10.86 -4.04 7.73
N ALA A 14 -11.73 -3.90 6.72
CA ALA A 14 -11.78 -4.82 5.59
C ALA A 14 -10.50 -4.79 4.73
N ILE A 15 -9.93 -3.60 4.50
CA ILE A 15 -8.64 -3.43 3.81
C ILE A 15 -7.52 -4.04 4.64
N CYS A 16 -7.48 -3.78 5.94
CA CYS A 16 -6.49 -4.36 6.86
C CYS A 16 -6.56 -5.89 6.83
N GLY A 17 -7.77 -6.47 6.94
CA GLY A 17 -7.96 -7.90 6.85
C GLY A 17 -7.46 -8.48 5.52
N THR A 18 -7.60 -7.73 4.43
CA THR A 18 -7.10 -8.15 3.10
C THR A 18 -5.58 -8.08 3.01
N MET A 19 -4.96 -6.99 3.48
CA MET A 19 -3.50 -6.87 3.53
C MET A 19 -2.89 -7.96 4.41
N VAL A 20 -3.47 -8.19 5.59
CA VAL A 20 -3.03 -9.23 6.53
C VAL A 20 -3.09 -10.61 5.89
N ARG A 21 -4.20 -10.96 5.22
CA ARG A 21 -4.32 -12.25 4.49
C ARG A 21 -3.29 -12.38 3.37
N ALA A 22 -3.10 -11.33 2.58
CA ALA A 22 -2.12 -11.33 1.49
C ALA A 22 -0.69 -11.50 2.05
N CYS A 23 -0.33 -10.76 3.10
CA CYS A 23 1.00 -10.81 3.71
C CYS A 23 1.24 -12.16 4.41
N PHE A 24 0.25 -12.73 5.11
CA PHE A 24 0.39 -14.06 5.72
C PHE A 24 0.52 -15.19 4.71
N SER A 25 0.10 -14.99 3.46
CA SER A 25 0.39 -15.98 2.41
C SER A 25 1.83 -15.92 1.90
N LEU A 26 2.57 -14.83 2.10
CA LEU A 26 3.95 -14.67 1.57
C LEU A 26 4.92 -15.74 2.12
N PRO A 27 4.96 -16.06 3.43
CA PRO A 27 5.84 -17.12 3.93
C PRO A 27 5.52 -18.51 3.36
N ALA A 28 4.23 -18.80 3.16
CA ALA A 28 3.78 -20.06 2.57
C ALA A 28 4.14 -20.13 1.07
N GLN A 29 3.94 -19.04 0.33
CA GLN A 29 4.34 -18.90 -1.07
C GLN A 29 5.86 -19.05 -1.22
N ARG A 30 6.64 -18.40 -0.37
CA ARG A 30 8.11 -18.50 -0.33
C ARG A 30 8.57 -19.94 -0.10
N SER A 31 7.95 -20.62 0.87
CA SER A 31 8.28 -22.02 1.18
C SER A 31 7.91 -22.97 0.03
N GLY A 32 6.74 -22.74 -0.60
CA GLY A 32 6.29 -23.47 -1.78
C GLY A 32 7.24 -23.29 -2.97
N LEU A 33 7.65 -22.05 -3.25
CA LEU A 33 8.56 -21.74 -4.35
C LEU A 33 9.94 -22.38 -4.15
N ARG A 34 10.51 -22.33 -2.93
CA ARG A 34 11.77 -23.03 -2.61
C ARG A 34 11.66 -24.54 -2.84
N LYS A 35 10.55 -25.14 -2.41
CA LYS A 35 10.29 -26.57 -2.59
C LYS A 35 10.22 -26.94 -4.08
N LEU A 36 9.45 -26.19 -4.87
CA LEU A 36 9.31 -26.42 -6.30
C LEU A 36 10.65 -26.29 -7.04
N ALA A 37 11.45 -25.27 -6.70
CA ALA A 37 12.78 -25.08 -7.28
C ALA A 37 13.71 -26.28 -7.00
N ALA A 38 13.69 -26.77 -5.76
CA ALA A 38 14.47 -27.95 -5.35
C ALA A 38 14.02 -29.23 -6.07
N GLU A 39 12.70 -29.47 -6.17
CA GLU A 39 12.12 -30.63 -6.85
C GLU A 39 12.44 -30.61 -8.36
N ALA A 40 12.36 -29.44 -8.99
CA ALA A 40 12.67 -29.27 -10.41
C ALA A 40 14.18 -29.22 -10.71
N ARG A 41 15.05 -29.22 -9.68
CA ARG A 41 16.51 -29.05 -9.80
C ARG A 41 16.91 -27.80 -10.60
N VAL A 42 16.11 -26.74 -10.49
CA VAL A 42 16.36 -25.47 -11.17
C VAL A 42 17.26 -24.61 -10.27
N PRO A 43 18.40 -24.10 -10.78
CA PRO A 43 19.24 -23.16 -10.04
C PRO A 43 18.45 -21.91 -9.64
N LEU A 44 18.66 -21.38 -8.44
CA LEU A 44 17.89 -20.22 -7.96
C LEU A 44 18.20 -18.93 -8.72
N ASP A 45 19.41 -18.83 -9.28
CA ASP A 45 19.90 -17.76 -10.13
C ASP A 45 19.48 -17.93 -11.60
N ALA A 46 18.82 -19.03 -11.94
CA ALA A 46 18.32 -19.23 -13.30
C ALA A 46 17.17 -18.23 -13.58
N PRO A 47 17.21 -17.50 -14.71
CA PRO A 47 16.15 -16.60 -15.10
C PRO A 47 14.86 -17.38 -15.40
N LEU A 48 13.75 -16.91 -14.85
CA LEU A 48 12.42 -17.43 -15.13
C LEU A 48 12.01 -17.00 -16.55
N ARG A 49 11.94 -17.96 -17.47
CA ARG A 49 11.41 -17.70 -18.81
C ARG A 49 9.89 -17.75 -18.78
N SER A 50 9.26 -16.59 -18.96
CA SER A 50 7.85 -16.51 -19.35
C SER A 50 7.69 -17.18 -20.73
N SER A 51 6.95 -18.28 -20.82
CA SER A 51 6.58 -18.89 -22.10
C SER A 51 5.23 -18.37 -22.63
N SER A 52 4.75 -17.25 -22.10
CA SER A 52 3.33 -16.87 -22.16
C SER A 52 2.95 -16.02 -23.38
N PHE A 53 3.90 -15.57 -24.21
CA PHE A 53 3.60 -14.81 -25.41
C PHE A 53 4.16 -15.51 -26.65
N GLY A 54 3.32 -15.62 -27.68
CA GLY A 54 3.57 -16.40 -28.89
C GLY A 54 4.85 -16.00 -29.61
N ARG A 55 5.38 -16.94 -30.40
CA ARG A 55 6.50 -16.70 -31.30
C ARG A 55 6.18 -15.48 -32.15
N ASP A 56 7.18 -14.61 -32.23
CA ASP A 56 7.29 -13.40 -33.03
C ASP A 56 6.96 -12.12 -32.25
N VAL A 57 8.00 -11.27 -32.17
CA VAL A 57 8.05 -9.87 -31.71
C VAL A 57 8.63 -9.64 -30.30
N VAL A 58 9.92 -9.25 -30.31
CA VAL A 58 10.68 -8.40 -29.37
C VAL A 58 10.99 -8.96 -27.98
N ASP A 59 12.28 -9.19 -27.74
CA ASP A 59 13.00 -9.22 -26.45
C ASP A 59 12.11 -9.12 -25.20
N ASP A 60 11.58 -10.26 -24.76
CA ASP A 60 10.85 -10.35 -23.48
C ASP A 60 11.88 -10.45 -22.34
N ILE A 61 12.49 -9.31 -21.99
CA ILE A 61 13.54 -9.14 -20.96
C ILE A 61 12.89 -9.12 -19.56
N HIS A 62 12.19 -10.19 -19.21
CA HIS A 62 11.83 -10.45 -17.82
C HIS A 62 12.84 -11.45 -17.24
N THR A 63 14.00 -10.94 -16.85
CA THR A 63 15.11 -11.70 -16.26
C THR A 63 14.97 -11.87 -14.75
N ALA A 64 13.75 -11.97 -14.23
CA ALA A 64 13.57 -12.24 -12.81
C ALA A 64 14.01 -13.68 -12.52
N THR A 65 14.87 -13.87 -11.54
CA THR A 65 15.30 -15.19 -11.08
C THR A 65 14.36 -15.72 -10.00
N ILE A 66 14.45 -17.02 -9.69
CA ILE A 66 13.77 -17.58 -8.51
C ILE A 66 14.26 -16.88 -7.24
N GLN A 67 15.55 -16.52 -7.19
CA GLN A 67 16.12 -15.74 -6.09
C GLN A 67 15.46 -14.37 -5.95
N ASP A 68 15.20 -13.66 -7.06
CA ASP A 68 14.51 -12.36 -7.02
C ASP A 68 13.07 -12.48 -6.51
N GLN A 69 12.36 -13.53 -6.91
CA GLN A 69 11.02 -13.81 -6.38
C GLN A 69 11.03 -14.19 -4.90
N LEU A 70 12.04 -14.94 -4.46
CA LEU A 70 12.18 -15.26 -3.04
C LEU A 70 12.47 -14.01 -2.21
N ALA A 71 13.27 -13.09 -2.74
CA ALA A 71 13.55 -11.79 -2.12
C ALA A 71 12.33 -10.86 -2.10
N SER A 72 11.47 -10.89 -3.13
CA SER A 72 10.24 -10.08 -3.15
C SER A 72 9.24 -10.49 -2.08
N LEU A 73 9.22 -11.78 -1.74
CA LEU A 73 8.36 -12.42 -0.72
C LEU A 73 8.94 -12.36 0.71
N GLU A 74 10.11 -11.75 0.93
CA GLU A 74 10.62 -11.53 2.28
C GLU A 74 9.83 -10.44 3.01
N ASP A 75 9.88 -10.47 4.34
CA ASP A 75 9.29 -9.42 5.17
C ASP A 75 9.96 -8.08 4.84
N GLY A 76 9.15 -7.05 4.55
CA GLY A 76 9.61 -5.76 4.02
C GLY A 76 10.07 -5.78 2.56
N GLY A 77 9.86 -6.90 1.86
CA GLY A 77 10.15 -7.09 0.45
C GLY A 77 9.24 -6.29 -0.48
N THR A 78 9.52 -6.39 -1.78
CA THR A 78 8.81 -5.62 -2.81
C THR A 78 7.31 -5.93 -2.84
N ASP A 79 6.91 -7.18 -2.58
CA ASP A 79 5.49 -7.57 -2.67
C ASP A 79 4.69 -7.02 -1.49
N GLU A 80 5.24 -7.11 -0.27
CA GLU A 80 4.64 -6.51 0.93
C GLU A 80 4.51 -5.00 0.77
N THR A 81 5.58 -4.34 0.32
CA THR A 81 5.59 -2.87 0.14
C THR A 81 4.66 -2.40 -0.98
N LEU A 82 4.53 -3.17 -2.06
CA LEU A 82 3.57 -2.91 -3.13
C LEU A 82 2.14 -2.97 -2.61
N ILE A 83 1.79 -4.04 -1.89
CA ILE A 83 0.45 -4.21 -1.30
C ILE A 83 0.17 -3.08 -0.32
N GLY A 84 1.11 -2.77 0.59
CA GLY A 84 0.94 -1.68 1.55
C GLY A 84 0.75 -0.32 0.87
N ASN A 85 1.52 -0.01 -0.17
CA ASN A 85 1.38 1.20 -0.97
C ASN A 85 0.00 1.31 -1.63
N ILE A 86 -0.50 0.21 -2.20
CA ILE A 86 -1.85 0.15 -2.80
C ILE A 86 -2.93 0.36 -1.72
N CYS A 87 -2.83 -0.32 -0.58
CA CYS A 87 -3.79 -0.20 0.51
C CYS A 87 -3.86 1.23 1.06
N VAL A 88 -2.74 1.90 1.28
CA VAL A 88 -2.72 3.31 1.74
C VAL A 88 -3.36 4.24 0.71
N SER A 89 -3.04 4.03 -0.57
CA SER A 89 -3.64 4.82 -1.66
C SER A 89 -5.16 4.64 -1.73
N PHE A 90 -5.64 3.42 -1.47
CA PHE A 90 -7.07 3.11 -1.45
C PHE A 90 -7.77 3.70 -0.22
N ILE A 91 -7.17 3.61 0.97
CA ILE A 91 -7.68 4.25 2.20
C ILE A 91 -7.92 5.74 1.98
N TYR A 92 -6.95 6.47 1.42
CA TYR A 92 -7.11 7.89 1.12
C TYR A 92 -8.21 8.14 0.08
N SER A 93 -8.23 7.35 -1.01
CA SER A 93 -9.19 7.57 -2.10
C SER A 93 -10.63 7.39 -1.61
N LEU A 94 -10.89 6.35 -0.79
CA LEU A 94 -12.19 6.16 -0.14
C LEU A 94 -12.59 7.37 0.71
N TRP A 95 -11.66 7.90 1.51
CA TRP A 95 -11.93 9.10 2.30
C TRP A 95 -12.30 10.29 1.40
N GLU A 96 -11.45 10.63 0.45
CA GLU A 96 -11.59 11.87 -0.32
C GLU A 96 -12.78 11.84 -1.29
N ASP A 97 -13.07 10.68 -1.88
CA ASP A 97 -14.06 10.53 -2.95
C ASP A 97 -15.44 10.12 -2.41
N ASN A 98 -15.50 9.41 -1.27
CA ASN A 98 -16.76 8.86 -0.74
C ASN A 98 -17.13 9.46 0.62
N TYR A 99 -16.27 9.30 1.63
CA TYR A 99 -16.68 9.54 3.02
C TYR A 99 -16.60 11.01 3.45
N ARG A 100 -15.57 11.75 3.03
CA ARG A 100 -15.44 13.20 3.27
C ARG A 100 -16.60 13.99 2.66
N PRO A 101 -16.99 13.80 1.38
CA PRO A 101 -18.15 14.50 0.82
C PRO A 101 -19.46 14.08 1.48
N ALA A 102 -19.64 12.79 1.82
CA ALA A 102 -20.84 12.34 2.51
C ALA A 102 -20.96 12.98 3.92
N LEU A 103 -19.86 13.05 4.67
CA LEU A 103 -19.81 13.71 5.97
C LEU A 103 -20.09 15.22 5.85
N ALA A 104 -19.55 15.88 4.84
CA ALA A 104 -19.76 17.31 4.60
C ALA A 104 -21.24 17.61 4.32
N LYS A 105 -21.86 16.82 3.43
CA LYS A 105 -23.29 16.90 3.12
C LYS A 105 -24.14 16.74 4.38
N GLN A 106 -23.83 15.78 5.24
CA GLN A 106 -24.58 15.56 6.48
C GLN A 106 -24.42 16.71 7.48
N ARG A 107 -23.25 17.34 7.53
CA ARG A 107 -22.97 18.50 8.39
C ARG A 107 -23.47 19.83 7.81
N GLY A 108 -23.96 19.84 6.57
CA GLY A 108 -24.38 21.07 5.90
C GLY A 108 -23.21 22.03 5.61
N VAL A 109 -22.00 21.49 5.42
CA VAL A 109 -20.79 22.28 5.12
C VAL A 109 -20.18 21.85 3.79
N GLU A 110 -19.32 22.71 3.24
CA GLU A 110 -18.52 22.38 2.06
C GLU A 110 -17.51 21.25 2.35
N LYS A 111 -17.22 20.40 1.35
CA LYS A 111 -16.26 19.28 1.49
C LYS A 111 -14.92 19.73 2.07
N ASN A 112 -14.43 20.88 1.62
CA ASN A 112 -13.14 21.44 2.02
C ASN A 112 -13.13 22.08 3.41
N ALA A 113 -14.30 22.21 4.06
CA ALA A 113 -14.41 22.64 5.45
C ALA A 113 -14.01 21.52 6.42
N ILE A 114 -14.20 20.25 6.04
CA ILE A 114 -13.69 19.10 6.80
C ILE A 114 -12.20 18.97 6.50
N ARG A 115 -11.34 19.42 7.42
CA ARG A 115 -9.88 19.41 7.27
C ARG A 115 -9.24 18.45 8.26
N SER A 116 -8.15 17.84 7.82
CA SER A 116 -7.31 16.96 8.64
C SER A 116 -5.89 17.01 8.09
N GLU A 117 -4.92 17.25 8.97
CA GLU A 117 -3.51 17.25 8.61
C GLU A 117 -3.08 15.84 8.18
N LEU A 118 -3.55 14.80 8.88
CA LEU A 118 -3.27 13.40 8.54
C LEU A 118 -3.75 13.03 7.13
N PHE A 119 -4.99 13.38 6.77
CA PHE A 119 -5.47 13.11 5.41
C PHE A 119 -4.72 13.92 4.36
N GLY A 120 -4.24 15.12 4.68
CA GLY A 120 -3.33 15.88 3.80
C GLY A 120 -1.98 15.18 3.58
N GLU A 121 -1.43 14.56 4.63
CA GLU A 121 -0.22 13.75 4.53
C GLU A 121 -0.43 12.45 3.74
N LEU A 122 -1.57 11.78 3.94
CA LEU A 122 -1.97 10.62 3.14
C LEU A 122 -2.14 10.96 1.66
N ALA A 123 -2.66 12.16 1.34
CA ALA A 123 -2.70 12.66 -0.03
C ALA A 123 -1.30 12.74 -0.64
N THR A 124 -0.31 13.16 0.16
CA THR A 124 1.09 13.25 -0.24
C THR A 124 1.70 11.88 -0.49
N TYR A 125 1.43 10.90 0.39
CA TYR A 125 1.81 9.49 0.19
C TYR A 125 1.20 8.93 -1.11
N ARG A 126 -0.11 9.05 -1.30
CA ARG A 126 -0.79 8.58 -2.52
C ARG A 126 -0.21 9.21 -3.77
N HIS A 127 0.07 10.52 -3.75
CA HIS A 127 0.68 11.18 -4.90
C HIS A 127 2.07 10.61 -5.20
N ALA A 128 2.90 10.39 -4.19
CA ALA A 128 4.21 9.77 -4.39
C ALA A 128 4.09 8.34 -4.95
N ILE A 129 3.14 7.55 -4.44
CA ILE A 129 2.90 6.18 -4.87
C ILE A 129 2.41 6.13 -6.33
N LEU A 130 1.36 6.88 -6.67
CA LEU A 130 0.70 6.77 -7.98
C LEU A 130 1.35 7.59 -9.09
N HIS A 131 2.04 8.68 -8.74
CA HIS A 131 2.55 9.64 -9.74
C HIS A 131 4.07 9.85 -9.68
N ASN A 132 4.77 9.26 -8.71
CA ASN A 132 6.22 9.37 -8.58
C ASN A 132 6.88 8.01 -8.33
N SER A 133 6.29 6.92 -8.83
CA SER A 133 6.82 5.55 -8.75
C SER A 133 7.18 5.11 -7.33
N ALA A 134 6.39 5.53 -6.33
CA ALA A 134 6.69 5.33 -4.92
C ALA A 134 8.09 5.85 -4.52
N VAL A 135 8.50 7.00 -5.05
CA VAL A 135 9.73 7.69 -4.67
C VAL A 135 9.40 8.96 -3.89
N GLY A 136 10.20 9.25 -2.86
CA GLY A 136 10.08 10.44 -2.04
C GLY A 136 10.28 11.73 -2.83
N THR A 137 9.56 12.77 -2.43
CA THR A 137 9.58 14.12 -2.99
C THR A 137 9.90 15.14 -1.89
N SER A 138 10.07 16.40 -2.25
CA SER A 138 10.21 17.49 -1.28
C SER A 138 8.99 17.67 -0.35
N LYS A 139 7.83 17.10 -0.72
CA LYS A 139 6.63 17.09 0.13
C LYS A 139 6.68 15.95 1.15
N THR A 140 7.15 14.76 0.75
CA THR A 140 7.25 13.61 1.67
C THR A 140 8.34 13.82 2.73
N GLU A 141 9.32 14.68 2.48
CA GLU A 141 10.33 15.08 3.46
C GLU A 141 9.77 15.93 4.61
N LYS A 142 8.63 16.60 4.38
CA LYS A 142 8.05 17.58 5.32
C LYS A 142 6.88 17.02 6.12
N LEU A 143 6.63 15.71 6.02
CA LEU A 143 5.60 15.03 6.78
C LEU A 143 5.95 15.06 8.26
N LYS A 144 4.93 15.27 9.09
CA LYS A 144 5.04 15.38 10.55
C LYS A 144 4.35 14.23 11.26
N LEU A 145 3.27 13.71 10.71
CA LEU A 145 2.45 12.65 11.32
C LEU A 145 2.83 11.28 10.76
N LEU A 146 3.05 11.19 9.45
CA LEU A 146 3.52 10.01 8.75
C LEU A 146 5.05 9.99 8.67
N PRO A 147 5.68 8.81 8.53
CA PRO A 147 7.13 8.72 8.33
C PRO A 147 7.61 9.57 7.15
N SER A 148 8.56 10.46 7.41
CA SER A 148 9.14 11.31 6.35
C SER A 148 9.97 10.46 5.39
N VAL A 149 9.82 10.68 4.08
CA VAL A 149 10.62 10.00 3.05
C VAL A 149 11.49 11.02 2.33
N ARG A 150 12.81 10.82 2.38
CA ARG A 150 13.80 11.66 1.69
C ARG A 150 13.54 11.71 0.19
N LYS A 151 13.80 12.85 -0.44
CA LYS A 151 13.69 13.02 -1.88
C LYS A 151 14.60 12.01 -2.58
N GLY A 152 14.04 11.25 -3.53
CA GLY A 152 14.77 10.20 -4.26
C GLY A 152 14.87 8.87 -3.52
N ALA A 153 14.51 8.78 -2.24
CA ALA A 153 14.44 7.51 -1.52
C ALA A 153 13.14 6.77 -1.87
N ALA A 154 13.16 5.43 -1.84
CA ALA A 154 11.96 4.64 -2.02
C ALA A 154 11.00 4.84 -0.83
N LEU A 155 9.74 5.13 -1.14
CA LEU A 155 8.62 5.10 -0.21
C LEU A 155 8.17 3.65 -0.08
N LYS A 156 8.36 3.10 1.11
CA LYS A 156 8.01 1.72 1.45
C LYS A 156 6.98 1.73 2.57
N VAL A 157 5.77 1.30 2.25
CA VAL A 157 4.77 0.96 3.27
C VAL A 157 4.85 -0.53 3.53
N ASP A 158 5.74 -0.92 4.45
CA ASP A 158 5.72 -2.27 5.01
C ASP A 158 4.57 -2.42 6.02
N ARG A 159 4.43 -3.60 6.61
CA ARG A 159 3.43 -3.91 7.62
C ARG A 159 3.47 -2.96 8.82
N HIS A 160 4.65 -2.61 9.33
CA HIS A 160 4.77 -1.74 10.50
C HIS A 160 4.30 -0.32 10.18
N VAL A 161 4.71 0.21 9.03
CA VAL A 161 4.27 1.52 8.54
C VAL A 161 2.76 1.52 8.28
N PHE A 162 2.23 0.45 7.70
CA PHE A 162 0.80 0.31 7.45
C PHE A 162 -0.02 0.26 8.74
N GLU A 163 0.37 -0.56 9.71
CA GLU A 163 -0.28 -0.66 11.02
C GLU A 163 -0.27 0.69 11.75
N LEU A 164 0.84 1.44 11.66
CA LEU A 164 0.94 2.80 12.17
C LEU A 164 -0.08 3.73 11.48
N ILE A 165 -0.13 3.73 10.14
CA ILE A 165 -1.07 4.56 9.37
C ILE A 165 -2.52 4.24 9.76
N VAL A 166 -2.89 2.96 9.83
CA VAL A 166 -4.24 2.53 10.20
C VAL A 166 -4.60 3.03 11.60
N LYS A 167 -3.70 2.90 12.57
CA LYS A 167 -3.89 3.41 13.92
C LYS A 167 -4.08 4.93 13.94
N LEU A 168 -3.25 5.67 13.21
CA LEU A 168 -3.37 7.12 13.10
C LEU A 168 -4.70 7.54 12.47
N VAL A 169 -5.11 6.87 11.39
CA VAL A 169 -6.39 7.14 10.71
C VAL A 169 -7.55 6.91 11.67
N LYS A 170 -7.60 5.75 12.35
CA LYS A 170 -8.66 5.47 13.33
C LYS A 170 -8.74 6.52 14.42
N ASN A 171 -7.60 6.95 14.97
CA ASN A 171 -7.57 8.03 15.96
C ASN A 171 -8.11 9.36 15.39
N GLU A 172 -7.72 9.70 14.16
CA GLU A 172 -8.18 10.91 13.49
C GLU A 172 -9.69 10.89 13.23
N LEU A 173 -10.28 9.74 12.91
CA LEU A 173 -11.74 9.60 12.76
C LEU A 173 -12.47 9.91 14.06
N HIS A 174 -11.90 9.54 15.22
CA HIS A 174 -12.46 9.90 16.51
C HIS A 174 -12.41 11.42 16.72
N THR A 175 -11.27 12.05 16.43
CA THR A 175 -11.12 13.52 16.48
C THR A 175 -12.16 14.22 15.60
N ILE A 176 -12.28 13.81 14.33
CA ILE A 176 -13.24 14.39 13.38
C ILE A 176 -14.68 14.18 13.86
N SER A 177 -14.99 13.09 14.56
CA SER A 177 -16.34 12.82 15.08
C SER A 177 -16.81 13.78 16.17
N HIS A 178 -15.91 14.50 16.84
CA HIS A 178 -16.24 15.45 17.91
C HIS A 178 -16.45 16.89 17.41
N PHE A 179 -16.02 17.18 16.17
CA PHE A 179 -16.33 18.40 15.43
C PHE A 179 -17.60 18.22 14.58
#